data_AF-B2HR75-F1
#
_entry.id   AF-B2HR75-F1
#
_cell.length_a   1.000
_cell.length_b   1.000
_cell.length_c   1.000
_cell.angle_alpha   90.00
_cell.angle_beta   90.00
_cell.angle_gamma   90.00
#
_symmetry.space_group_name_H-M   'P 1'
#
loop_
_entity.id
_entity.type
_entity.pdbx_description
1 polymer ?
#
loop_
_entity_poly.entity_id
_entity_poly.type
_entity_poly.pdbx_seq_one_letter_code
_entity_poly.pdbx_strand_id
1 'polypeptide(L)'
;MHVGYNTNSLADHPIAEALALIAEEGYSAVALTVGYPHVRPMDSDLGAQLDALGCLLDTYGLTVAIETGARYLLDPHNKHKPSLVDVAAQPRIEFLQRAIDIAAELGATCVSLWSGYSVSYSDAATTRDLLLSRLSRLVEYADRKSVILGFEPEPGMFVETVQQALGLCSELGDPARLGITLDVGHCVMTEPAGAEAAIAELGDKLVNVHLDDMTPLKHEHLEFGYGALDLGAVMDALQVAGFAGVASVELPRHAHDAPKVARRSMNSIKLAQLPLQVRTWIAEAAAVLRRDPEKVLELFSGAQRQMPASSDEATVLARGRLVATLVAETPDVTAGPLIDKLYRWGDSDERLGVFCGLETAASEETLGPDATRVGVGLAEDALRCNDPRLVAAALGGFGARFLAQHRWRDGVMKLVFMGVPLRGVSGLRSRADTELGRMATDYASERAAAGRMIPADAQLLQRLCATEAEALK
;
A
#
# COMPACT_ATOMS: atom_id res chain seq x y z
N MET A 1 3.64 -11.97 6.08
CA MET A 1 4.01 -10.82 5.24
C MET A 1 3.26 -9.58 5.67
N HIS A 2 3.94 -8.44 5.68
CA HIS A 2 3.34 -7.12 5.78
C HIS A 2 3.24 -6.50 4.39
N VAL A 3 2.05 -6.04 3.99
CA VAL A 3 1.89 -5.24 2.77
C VAL A 3 2.20 -3.79 3.10
N GLY A 4 3.10 -3.17 2.33
CA GLY A 4 3.54 -1.79 2.54
C GLY A 4 3.44 -0.90 1.30
N TYR A 5 3.76 0.38 1.49
CA TYR A 5 3.82 1.36 0.42
C TYR A 5 5.09 2.20 0.56
N ASN A 6 5.78 2.46 -0.54
CA ASN A 6 7.03 3.21 -0.54
C ASN A 6 6.76 4.71 -0.52
N THR A 7 7.41 5.40 0.41
CA THR A 7 7.31 6.86 0.56
C THR A 7 7.95 7.63 -0.60
N ASN A 8 8.77 7.00 -1.45
CA ASN A 8 9.26 7.64 -2.68
C ASN A 8 8.12 8.02 -3.65
N SER A 9 6.96 7.36 -3.55
CA SER A 9 5.73 7.66 -4.27
C SER A 9 4.89 8.75 -3.60
N LEU A 10 5.32 9.27 -2.45
CA LEU A 10 4.61 10.28 -1.65
C LEU A 10 5.47 11.52 -1.40
N ALA A 11 6.46 11.78 -2.26
CA ALA A 11 7.44 12.86 -2.10
C ALA A 11 6.84 14.29 -2.08
N ASP A 12 5.56 14.46 -2.45
CA ASP A 12 4.84 15.73 -2.38
C ASP A 12 4.02 15.89 -1.09
N HIS A 13 4.09 14.92 -0.17
CA HIS A 13 3.38 14.92 1.11
C HIS A 13 4.35 15.09 2.29
N PRO A 14 3.97 15.84 3.35
CA PRO A 14 4.65 15.75 4.63
C PRO A 14 4.57 14.33 5.19
N ILE A 15 5.60 13.87 5.90
CA ILE A 15 5.67 12.48 6.39
C ILE A 15 4.46 12.06 7.23
N ALA A 16 3.93 12.95 8.07
CA ALA A 16 2.75 12.64 8.89
C ALA A 16 1.50 12.35 8.05
N GLU A 17 1.29 13.11 6.97
CA GLU A 17 0.17 12.89 6.04
C GLU A 17 0.40 11.66 5.17
N ALA A 18 1.66 11.43 4.74
CA ALA A 18 2.03 10.23 3.98
C ALA A 18 1.74 8.95 4.79
N LEU A 19 2.14 8.89 6.06
CA LEU A 19 1.88 7.72 6.93
C LEU A 19 0.39 7.55 7.25
N ALA A 20 -0.33 8.66 7.48
CA ALA A 20 -1.78 8.61 7.69
C ALA A 20 -2.48 8.00 6.47
N LEU A 21 -2.14 8.45 5.26
CA LEU A 21 -2.69 7.94 4.01
C LEU A 21 -2.39 6.46 3.81
N ILE A 22 -1.14 6.03 4.04
CA ILE A 22 -0.75 4.61 3.97
C ILE A 22 -1.61 3.77 4.92
N ALA A 23 -1.80 4.22 6.16
CA ALA A 23 -2.62 3.51 7.14
C ALA A 23 -4.12 3.50 6.77
N GLU A 24 -4.67 4.61 6.26
CA GLU A 24 -6.07 4.76 5.85
C GLU A 24 -6.43 3.82 4.68
N GLU A 25 -5.51 3.59 3.74
CA GLU A 25 -5.71 2.62 2.64
C GLU A 25 -5.57 1.15 3.09
N GLY A 26 -5.15 0.91 4.34
CA GLY A 26 -5.07 -0.43 4.95
C GLY A 26 -3.71 -1.11 4.79
N TYR A 27 -2.65 -0.37 4.46
CA TYR A 27 -1.29 -0.92 4.50
C TYR A 27 -0.85 -1.14 5.95
N SER A 28 -0.03 -2.16 6.15
CA SER A 28 0.50 -2.56 7.47
C SER A 28 1.98 -2.23 7.66
N ALA A 29 2.62 -1.72 6.61
CA ALA A 29 4.02 -1.35 6.60
C ALA A 29 4.29 -0.12 5.72
N VAL A 30 5.45 0.48 5.91
CA VAL A 30 5.98 1.56 5.09
C VAL A 30 7.42 1.25 4.69
N ALA A 31 7.72 1.42 3.41
CA ALA A 31 9.09 1.47 2.91
C ALA A 31 9.54 2.93 2.92
N LEU A 32 10.28 3.31 3.96
CA LEU A 32 10.66 4.68 4.24
C LEU A 32 11.95 5.03 3.49
N THR A 33 11.85 5.94 2.53
CA THR A 33 13.01 6.47 1.81
C THR A 33 13.71 7.49 2.70
N VAL A 34 14.93 7.17 3.12
CA VAL A 34 15.78 8.10 3.85
C VAL A 34 16.33 9.13 2.88
N GLY A 35 15.94 10.37 3.09
CA GLY A 35 16.24 11.51 2.25
C GLY A 35 15.02 12.42 2.08
N TYR A 36 15.09 13.31 1.10
CA TYR A 36 14.01 14.25 0.84
C TYR A 36 12.72 13.56 0.36
N PRO A 37 11.54 14.04 0.81
CA PRO A 37 11.33 15.13 1.76
C PRO A 37 11.30 14.68 3.24
N HIS A 38 11.31 13.38 3.51
CA HIS A 38 10.83 12.82 4.77
C HIS A 38 11.84 12.80 5.91
N VAL A 39 13.03 12.24 5.67
CA VAL A 39 14.07 12.10 6.71
C VAL A 39 15.34 12.74 6.20
N ARG A 40 15.86 13.74 6.90
CA ARG A 40 17.09 14.44 6.49
C ARG A 40 18.26 13.89 7.31
N PRO A 41 18.98 12.86 6.83
CA PRO A 41 19.94 12.09 7.64
C PRO A 41 21.19 12.87 8.07
N MET A 42 21.42 14.04 7.46
CA MET A 42 22.58 14.89 7.73
C MET A 42 22.25 16.08 8.64
N ASP A 43 20.98 16.27 9.01
CA ASP A 43 20.58 17.37 9.86
C ASP A 43 20.96 17.11 11.33
N SER A 44 21.20 18.19 12.07
CA SER A 44 21.56 18.13 13.49
C SER A 44 20.40 17.69 14.39
N ASP A 45 19.16 17.85 13.93
CA ASP A 45 17.94 17.48 14.64
C ASP A 45 17.42 16.08 14.28
N LEU A 46 18.23 15.22 13.63
CA LEU A 46 17.81 13.88 13.20
C LEU A 46 17.14 13.08 14.33
N GLY A 47 17.67 13.10 15.55
CA GLY A 47 17.06 12.37 16.68
C GLY A 47 15.61 12.81 16.94
N ALA A 48 15.33 14.12 16.89
CA ALA A 48 13.96 14.62 17.04
C ALA A 48 13.05 14.23 15.85
N GLN A 49 13.61 14.16 14.63
CA GLN A 49 12.88 13.64 13.47
C GLN A 49 12.51 12.16 13.66
N LEU A 50 13.43 11.34 14.19
CA LEU A 50 13.23 9.92 14.42
C LEU A 50 12.27 9.65 15.58
N ASP A 51 12.34 10.42 16.67
CA ASP A 51 11.37 10.34 17.78
C ASP A 51 9.94 10.61 17.30
N ALA A 52 9.75 11.69 16.54
CA ALA A 52 8.45 12.04 15.97
C ALA A 52 7.95 10.97 14.99
N LEU A 53 8.85 10.44 14.15
CA LEU A 53 8.53 9.37 13.21
C LEU A 53 8.16 8.06 13.93
N GLY A 54 8.90 7.66 14.95
CA GLY A 54 8.59 6.49 15.78
C GLY A 54 7.20 6.57 16.40
N CYS A 55 6.84 7.74 16.95
CA CYS A 55 5.51 7.97 17.49
C CYS A 55 4.40 7.82 16.43
N LEU A 56 4.63 8.28 15.20
CA LEU A 56 3.69 8.14 14.10
C LEU A 56 3.55 6.67 13.65
N LEU A 57 4.67 5.95 13.53
CA LEU A 57 4.68 4.53 13.19
C LEU A 57 3.88 3.72 14.24
N ASP A 58 4.12 3.96 15.53
CA ASP A 58 3.39 3.33 16.62
C ASP A 58 1.89 3.67 16.61
N THR A 59 1.56 4.94 16.35
CA THR A 59 0.18 5.43 16.28
C THR A 59 -0.61 4.70 15.19
N TYR A 60 0.02 4.45 14.05
CA TYR A 60 -0.61 3.80 12.90
C TYR A 60 -0.38 2.28 12.85
N GLY A 61 0.44 1.73 13.75
CA GLY A 61 0.80 0.31 13.76
C GLY A 61 1.57 -0.14 12.52
N LEU A 62 2.41 0.74 11.95
CA LEU A 62 3.13 0.49 10.71
C LEU A 62 4.51 -0.12 11.00
N THR A 63 4.77 -1.29 10.43
CA THR A 63 6.14 -1.85 10.34
C THR A 63 6.96 -1.05 9.34
N VAL A 64 8.25 -0.84 9.58
CA VAL A 64 9.11 -0.02 8.70
C VAL A 64 10.23 -0.82 8.07
N ALA A 65 10.41 -0.65 6.75
CA ALA A 65 11.63 -1.00 6.02
C ALA A 65 12.32 0.30 5.59
N ILE A 66 13.65 0.31 5.53
CA ILE A 66 14.43 1.49 5.17
C ILE A 66 14.92 1.39 3.74
N GLU A 67 14.57 2.40 2.94
CA GLU A 67 14.98 2.52 1.55
C GLU A 67 16.03 3.60 1.40
N THR A 68 17.09 3.30 0.64
CA THR A 68 18.22 4.24 0.45
C THR A 68 18.16 4.98 -0.89
N GLY A 69 16.97 4.90 -1.54
CA GLY A 69 16.52 5.35 -2.87
C GLY A 69 16.58 6.84 -3.22
N ALA A 70 17.03 7.71 -2.32
CA ALA A 70 16.89 9.16 -2.52
C ALA A 70 17.76 9.68 -3.68
N ARG A 71 17.09 10.28 -4.68
CA ARG A 71 17.68 10.61 -6.00
C ARG A 71 18.92 11.50 -5.95
N TYR A 72 18.87 12.61 -5.22
CA TYR A 72 19.90 13.65 -5.24
C TYR A 72 20.45 13.96 -3.86
N LEU A 73 20.40 12.97 -2.95
CA LEU A 73 20.75 13.17 -1.55
C LEU A 73 22.24 13.46 -1.34
N LEU A 74 23.11 12.74 -2.07
CA LEU A 74 24.57 12.85 -1.93
C LEU A 74 25.21 13.72 -3.02
N ASP A 75 24.57 13.83 -4.18
CA ASP A 75 25.00 14.67 -5.31
C ASP A 75 23.76 15.36 -5.92
N PRO A 76 23.72 16.71 -5.94
CA PRO A 76 22.59 17.46 -6.47
C PRO A 76 22.48 17.41 -8.01
N HIS A 77 23.53 16.98 -8.72
CA HIS A 77 23.59 16.96 -10.18
C HIS A 77 23.46 15.54 -10.75
N ASN A 78 23.91 14.53 -10.01
CA ASN A 78 23.97 13.15 -10.51
C ASN A 78 23.09 12.22 -9.66
N LYS A 79 22.01 11.72 -10.29
CA LYS A 79 21.07 10.81 -9.64
C LYS A 79 21.80 9.59 -9.04
N HIS A 80 21.55 9.31 -7.77
CA HIS A 80 22.07 8.19 -6.97
C HIS A 80 23.59 8.16 -6.79
N LYS A 81 24.32 9.18 -7.26
CA LYS A 81 25.78 9.20 -7.16
C LYS A 81 26.25 9.86 -5.86
N PRO A 82 27.38 9.42 -5.29
CA PRO A 82 28.11 8.20 -5.66
C PRO A 82 27.34 6.91 -5.24
N SER A 83 27.60 5.80 -5.94
CA SER A 83 27.11 4.45 -5.65
C SER A 83 28.23 3.53 -5.14
N LEU A 84 27.91 2.30 -4.73
CA LEU A 84 28.88 1.37 -4.14
C LEU A 84 29.99 0.93 -5.10
N VAL A 85 29.76 1.03 -6.40
CA VAL A 85 30.75 0.71 -7.44
C VAL A 85 31.63 1.89 -7.87
N ASP A 86 31.32 3.13 -7.45
CA ASP A 86 32.10 4.29 -7.86
C ASP A 86 33.46 4.36 -7.14
N VAL A 87 34.49 4.92 -7.79
CA VAL A 87 35.82 5.06 -7.17
C VAL A 87 35.73 5.86 -5.85
N ALA A 88 34.97 6.95 -5.85
CA ALA A 88 34.76 7.82 -4.69
C ALA A 88 33.49 7.48 -3.89
N ALA A 89 33.25 6.19 -3.59
CA ALA A 89 32.04 5.73 -2.89
C ALA A 89 31.97 6.06 -1.38
N GLN A 90 32.96 6.73 -0.80
CA GLN A 90 33.03 6.95 0.65
C GLN A 90 31.77 7.67 1.21
N PRO A 91 31.22 8.73 0.58
CA PRO A 91 29.95 9.33 1.02
C PRO A 91 28.77 8.37 1.00
N ARG A 92 28.72 7.42 0.05
CA ARG A 92 27.68 6.38 -0.02
C ARG A 92 27.81 5.40 1.14
N ILE A 93 29.02 4.99 1.49
CA ILE A 93 29.25 4.09 2.63
C ILE A 93 28.83 4.75 3.94
N GLU A 94 29.19 6.02 4.14
CA GLU A 94 28.79 6.80 5.32
C GLU A 94 27.27 6.96 5.40
N PHE A 95 26.61 7.24 4.28
CA PHE A 95 25.16 7.28 4.20
C PHE A 95 24.50 5.93 4.53
N LEU A 96 25.02 4.83 4.00
CA LEU A 96 24.49 3.50 4.31
C LEU A 96 24.68 3.11 5.79
N GLN A 97 25.82 3.48 6.40
CA GLN A 97 26.03 3.33 7.85
C GLN A 97 25.01 4.14 8.65
N ARG A 98 24.72 5.38 8.21
CA ARG A 98 23.69 6.21 8.82
C ARG A 98 22.29 5.62 8.65
N ALA A 99 21.97 5.04 7.49
CA ALA A 99 20.71 4.35 7.26
C ALA A 99 20.56 3.11 8.16
N ILE A 100 21.65 2.38 8.42
CA ILE A 100 21.68 1.28 9.40
C ILE A 100 21.42 1.80 10.81
N ASP A 101 22.00 2.93 11.20
CA ASP A 101 21.73 3.53 12.51
C ASP A 101 20.25 3.94 12.67
N ILE A 102 19.68 4.57 11.63
CA ILE A 102 18.25 4.93 11.58
C ILE A 102 17.37 3.67 11.68
N ALA A 103 17.73 2.61 10.94
CA ALA A 103 17.01 1.33 10.98
C ALA A 103 17.02 0.72 12.39
N ALA A 104 18.16 0.73 13.06
CA ALA A 104 18.29 0.22 14.42
C ALA A 104 17.44 1.02 15.42
N GLU A 105 17.38 2.34 15.28
CA GLU A 105 16.60 3.24 16.15
C GLU A 105 15.09 3.07 15.95
N LEU A 106 14.63 2.94 14.71
CA LEU A 106 13.21 2.75 14.37
C LEU A 106 12.74 1.29 14.48
N GLY A 107 13.64 0.34 14.74
CA GLY A 107 13.31 -1.09 14.76
C GLY A 107 12.91 -1.63 13.37
N ALA A 108 13.54 -1.12 12.31
CA ALA A 108 13.20 -1.49 10.93
C ALA A 108 13.55 -2.95 10.61
N THR A 109 12.76 -3.56 9.72
CA THR A 109 12.94 -4.96 9.30
C THR A 109 14.23 -5.16 8.50
N CYS A 110 14.60 -4.18 7.68
CA CYS A 110 15.80 -4.20 6.85
C CYS A 110 16.19 -2.80 6.35
N VAL A 111 17.40 -2.70 5.79
CA VAL A 111 17.86 -1.59 4.95
C VAL A 111 18.10 -2.11 3.54
N SER A 112 17.37 -1.59 2.55
CA SER A 112 17.57 -1.92 1.13
C SER A 112 18.69 -1.08 0.52
N LEU A 113 19.54 -1.70 -0.29
CA LEU A 113 20.66 -1.07 -1.00
C LEU A 113 20.99 -1.82 -2.31
N TRP A 114 21.71 -1.16 -3.22
CA TRP A 114 22.07 -1.71 -4.54
C TRP A 114 23.51 -1.37 -4.93
N SER A 115 24.07 -2.04 -5.95
CA SER A 115 25.47 -1.79 -6.40
C SER A 115 25.66 -0.41 -7.04
N GLY A 116 24.72 -0.04 -7.91
CA GLY A 116 24.82 1.06 -8.87
C GLY A 116 25.27 0.60 -10.25
N TYR A 117 25.13 1.48 -11.23
CA TYR A 117 25.58 1.28 -12.61
C TYR A 117 27.11 1.25 -12.69
N SER A 118 27.64 0.26 -13.42
CA SER A 118 29.07 0.17 -13.71
C SER A 118 29.57 1.42 -14.42
N VAL A 119 30.76 1.89 -14.05
CA VAL A 119 31.41 3.02 -14.72
C VAL A 119 32.10 2.49 -15.98
N SER A 120 31.85 3.10 -17.14
CA SER A 120 32.35 2.65 -18.45
C SER A 120 33.89 2.57 -18.59
N TYR A 121 34.65 2.98 -17.57
CA TYR A 121 36.11 3.13 -17.61
C TYR A 121 36.86 2.21 -16.62
N SER A 122 36.16 1.41 -15.81
CA SER A 122 36.75 0.44 -14.87
C SER A 122 36.59 -0.99 -15.37
N ASP A 123 37.61 -1.83 -15.21
CA ASP A 123 37.49 -3.26 -15.49
C ASP A 123 36.56 -3.93 -14.46
N ALA A 124 35.82 -4.96 -14.91
CA ALA A 124 34.78 -5.60 -14.09
C ALA A 124 35.33 -6.27 -12.83
N ALA A 125 36.58 -6.76 -12.85
CA ALA A 125 37.19 -7.40 -11.69
C ALA A 125 37.47 -6.37 -10.59
N THR A 126 38.06 -5.22 -10.95
CA THR A 126 38.26 -4.11 -10.01
C THR A 126 36.94 -3.61 -9.43
N THR A 127 35.90 -3.44 -10.27
CA THR A 127 34.57 -3.00 -9.80
C THR A 127 33.99 -3.98 -8.78
N ARG A 128 34.12 -5.29 -9.05
CA ARG A 128 33.67 -6.36 -8.17
C ARG A 128 34.42 -6.36 -6.84
N ASP A 129 35.75 -6.26 -6.88
CA ASP A 129 36.59 -6.25 -5.66
C ASP A 129 36.28 -5.03 -4.78
N LEU A 130 36.04 -3.87 -5.39
CA LEU A 130 35.59 -2.68 -4.69
C LEU A 130 34.22 -2.89 -4.05
N LEU A 131 33.24 -3.45 -4.78
CA LEU A 131 31.91 -3.74 -4.25
C LEU A 131 31.97 -4.70 -3.06
N LEU A 132 32.68 -5.83 -3.20
CA LEU A 132 32.83 -6.84 -2.15
C LEU A 132 33.48 -6.27 -0.89
N SER A 133 34.60 -5.55 -1.05
CA SER A 133 35.31 -4.92 0.07
C SER A 133 34.42 -3.94 0.84
N ARG A 134 33.62 -3.14 0.13
CA ARG A 134 32.73 -2.14 0.74
C ARG A 134 31.51 -2.77 1.37
N LEU A 135 30.89 -3.74 0.70
CA LEU A 135 29.73 -4.47 1.21
C LEU A 135 30.10 -5.28 2.45
N SER A 136 31.26 -5.93 2.48
CA SER A 136 31.78 -6.62 3.66
C SER A 136 31.82 -5.70 4.89
N ARG A 137 32.38 -4.49 4.75
CA ARG A 137 32.41 -3.49 5.84
C ARG A 137 31.02 -3.05 6.30
N LEU A 138 30.06 -2.95 5.38
CA LEU A 138 28.68 -2.59 5.70
C LEU A 138 27.96 -3.73 6.42
N VAL A 139 28.16 -4.98 5.99
CA VAL A 139 27.61 -6.17 6.64
C VAL A 139 28.15 -6.30 8.07
N GLU A 140 29.46 -6.12 8.28
CA GLU A 140 30.05 -6.11 9.62
C GLU A 140 29.45 -5.00 10.50
N TYR A 141 29.17 -3.83 9.92
CA TYR A 141 28.53 -2.72 10.65
C TYR A 141 27.08 -3.06 11.00
N ALA A 142 26.31 -3.60 10.06
CA ALA A 142 24.94 -4.03 10.24
C ALA A 142 24.81 -5.13 11.31
N ASP A 143 25.76 -6.08 11.35
CA ASP A 143 25.80 -7.13 12.37
C ASP A 143 25.96 -6.58 13.79
N ARG A 144 26.89 -5.63 13.98
CA ARG A 144 27.03 -4.93 15.28
C ARG A 144 25.77 -4.17 15.70
N LYS A 145 24.97 -3.73 14.73
CA LYS A 145 23.70 -3.01 14.95
C LYS A 145 22.49 -3.94 14.98
N SER A 146 22.68 -5.24 14.76
CA SER A 146 21.61 -6.24 14.61
C SER A 146 20.58 -5.90 13.52
N VAL A 147 21.01 -5.24 12.45
CA VAL A 147 20.18 -4.84 11.30
C VAL A 147 20.42 -5.78 10.14
N ILE A 148 19.36 -6.12 9.40
CA ILE A 148 19.43 -6.89 8.16
C ILE A 148 19.60 -5.94 6.97
N LEU A 149 20.52 -6.26 6.06
CA LEU A 149 20.66 -5.60 4.76
C LEU A 149 19.95 -6.43 3.70
N GLY A 150 19.13 -5.77 2.87
CA GLY A 150 18.57 -6.33 1.65
C GLY A 150 19.33 -5.79 0.45
N PHE A 151 20.10 -6.63 -0.23
CA PHE A 151 20.77 -6.25 -1.45
C PHE A 151 19.81 -6.43 -2.63
N GLU A 152 19.58 -5.37 -3.39
CA GLU A 152 18.67 -5.34 -4.53
C GLU A 152 19.44 -5.48 -5.86
N PRO A 153 19.20 -6.54 -6.64
CA PRO A 153 19.61 -6.60 -8.04
C PRO A 153 18.69 -5.70 -8.90
N GLU A 154 19.26 -4.89 -9.78
CA GLU A 154 18.52 -3.89 -10.56
C GLU A 154 18.94 -3.91 -12.05
N PRO A 155 17.98 -3.81 -13.01
CA PRO A 155 18.26 -3.77 -14.44
C PRO A 155 19.34 -2.76 -14.84
N GLY A 156 20.35 -3.24 -15.58
CA GLY A 156 21.49 -2.46 -16.04
C GLY A 156 22.53 -2.09 -14.98
N MET A 157 22.34 -2.45 -13.71
CA MET A 157 23.36 -2.24 -12.68
C MET A 157 24.47 -3.30 -12.73
N PHE A 158 25.54 -3.10 -11.96
CA PHE A 158 26.65 -4.06 -11.92
C PHE A 158 26.22 -5.44 -11.39
N VAL A 159 25.26 -5.48 -10.46
CA VAL A 159 24.54 -6.68 -10.05
C VAL A 159 23.10 -6.52 -10.50
N GLU A 160 22.72 -7.30 -11.50
CA GLU A 160 21.46 -7.17 -12.24
C GLU A 160 20.48 -8.30 -11.97
N THR A 161 20.97 -9.52 -11.67
CA THR A 161 20.13 -10.70 -11.48
C THR A 161 20.22 -11.26 -10.05
N VAL A 162 19.20 -12.01 -9.66
CA VAL A 162 19.16 -12.77 -8.40
C VAL A 162 20.35 -13.70 -8.29
N GLN A 163 20.69 -14.41 -9.37
CA GLN A 163 21.85 -15.30 -9.39
C GLN A 163 23.16 -14.55 -9.08
N GLN A 164 23.35 -13.36 -9.62
CA GLN A 164 24.54 -12.54 -9.35
C GLN A 164 24.57 -12.07 -7.89
N ALA A 165 23.43 -11.67 -7.33
CA ALA A 165 23.32 -11.25 -5.94
C ALA A 165 23.58 -12.40 -4.95
N LEU A 166 23.10 -13.63 -5.25
CA LEU A 166 23.41 -14.84 -4.49
C LEU A 166 24.89 -15.23 -4.58
N GLY A 167 25.51 -15.05 -5.76
CA GLY A 167 26.95 -15.18 -5.93
C GLY A 167 27.72 -14.23 -5.00
N LEU A 168 27.31 -12.95 -4.94
CA LEU A 168 27.91 -11.95 -4.05
C LEU A 168 27.80 -12.36 -2.58
N CYS A 169 26.64 -12.89 -2.15
CA CYS A 169 26.45 -13.40 -0.79
C CYS A 169 27.40 -14.57 -0.48
N SER A 170 27.51 -15.53 -1.41
CA SER A 170 28.35 -16.72 -1.26
C SER A 170 29.83 -16.35 -1.11
N GLU A 171 30.30 -15.37 -1.87
CA GLU A 171 31.68 -14.89 -1.79
C GLU A 171 32.02 -14.16 -0.50
N LEU A 172 31.02 -13.53 0.13
CA LEU A 172 31.15 -12.94 1.45
C LEU A 172 30.99 -13.97 2.58
N GLY A 173 30.81 -15.26 2.25
CA GLY A 173 30.66 -16.35 3.21
C GLY A 173 29.26 -16.45 3.82
N ASP A 174 28.23 -16.06 3.07
CA ASP A 174 26.81 -16.12 3.46
C ASP A 174 26.50 -15.49 4.83
N PRO A 175 26.86 -14.21 5.04
CA PRO A 175 26.66 -13.57 6.32
C PRO A 175 25.16 -13.47 6.66
N ALA A 176 24.79 -13.79 7.90
CA ALA A 176 23.40 -13.87 8.34
C ALA A 176 22.62 -12.55 8.25
N ARG A 177 23.32 -11.41 8.15
CA ARG A 177 22.73 -10.06 8.04
C ARG A 177 22.66 -9.55 6.61
N LEU A 178 22.98 -10.37 5.60
CA LEU A 178 22.84 -10.04 4.20
C LEU A 178 21.82 -10.97 3.54
N GLY A 179 20.67 -10.39 3.22
CA GLY A 179 19.64 -10.98 2.38
C GLY A 179 19.48 -10.20 1.08
N ILE A 180 18.40 -10.48 0.37
CA ILE A 180 18.04 -9.91 -0.92
C ILE A 180 16.72 -9.14 -0.77
N THR A 181 16.72 -7.91 -1.28
CA THR A 181 15.48 -7.20 -1.63
C THR A 181 15.14 -7.59 -3.06
N LEU A 182 13.97 -8.17 -3.28
CA LEU A 182 13.53 -8.53 -4.63
C LEU A 182 12.49 -7.54 -5.13
N ASP A 183 12.83 -6.80 -6.19
CA ASP A 183 11.82 -6.10 -6.98
C ASP A 183 11.25 -7.07 -8.02
N VAL A 184 9.94 -7.31 -7.95
CA VAL A 184 9.29 -8.30 -8.82
C VAL A 184 9.04 -7.78 -10.24
N GLY A 185 8.95 -6.46 -10.44
CA GLY A 185 8.92 -5.85 -11.77
C GLY A 185 10.25 -6.01 -12.49
N HIS A 186 11.38 -5.86 -11.79
CA HIS A 186 12.71 -6.12 -12.34
C HIS A 186 12.84 -7.54 -12.89
N CYS A 187 12.21 -8.52 -12.24
CA CYS A 187 12.22 -9.91 -12.67
C CYS A 187 11.62 -10.11 -14.07
N VAL A 188 10.66 -9.28 -14.49
CA VAL A 188 10.09 -9.30 -15.85
C VAL A 188 11.16 -9.07 -16.92
N MET A 189 12.21 -8.30 -16.58
CA MET A 189 13.31 -7.98 -17.50
C MET A 189 14.52 -8.91 -17.33
N THR A 190 14.81 -9.32 -16.10
CA THR A 190 16.10 -9.91 -15.72
C THR A 190 16.03 -11.39 -15.39
N GLU A 191 14.84 -11.94 -15.09
CA GLU A 191 14.65 -13.30 -14.63
C GLU A 191 13.75 -14.09 -15.60
N PRO A 192 14.32 -14.83 -16.58
CA PRO A 192 13.54 -15.55 -17.58
C PRO A 192 12.56 -16.59 -17.02
N ALA A 193 12.80 -17.07 -15.80
CA ALA A 193 11.95 -18.02 -15.11
C ALA A 193 10.79 -17.35 -14.34
N GLY A 194 10.74 -16.01 -14.29
CA GLY A 194 9.72 -15.24 -13.59
C GLY A 194 10.06 -14.95 -12.13
N ALA A 195 9.31 -14.02 -11.54
CA ALA A 195 9.47 -13.59 -10.15
C ALA A 195 9.19 -14.72 -9.15
N GLU A 196 8.26 -15.61 -9.47
CA GLU A 196 7.85 -16.76 -8.65
C GLU A 196 9.00 -17.76 -8.48
N ALA A 197 9.75 -18.00 -9.56
CA ALA A 197 10.94 -18.83 -9.52
C ALA A 197 12.06 -18.17 -8.72
N ALA A 198 12.26 -16.86 -8.90
CA ALA A 198 13.22 -16.07 -8.12
C ALA A 198 12.89 -16.10 -6.61
N ILE A 199 11.63 -15.94 -6.22
CA ILE A 199 11.16 -16.05 -4.84
C ILE A 199 11.50 -17.43 -4.27
N ALA A 200 11.23 -18.50 -5.02
CA ALA A 200 11.52 -19.87 -4.60
C ALA A 200 13.03 -20.14 -4.49
N GLU A 201 13.84 -19.58 -5.39
CA GLU A 201 15.31 -19.69 -5.37
C GLU A 201 15.92 -18.98 -4.16
N LEU A 202 15.43 -17.78 -3.83
CA LEU A 202 15.95 -16.98 -2.73
C LEU A 202 15.68 -17.61 -1.35
N GLY A 203 14.51 -18.22 -1.16
CA GLY A 203 14.11 -18.83 0.12
C GLY A 203 14.33 -17.89 1.31
N ASP A 204 15.07 -18.37 2.32
CA ASP A 204 15.37 -17.61 3.54
C ASP A 204 16.22 -16.34 3.31
N LYS A 205 16.83 -16.18 2.13
CA LYS A 205 17.55 -14.94 1.80
C LYS A 205 16.62 -13.81 1.37
N LEU A 206 15.35 -14.06 1.04
CA LEU A 206 14.40 -13.01 0.69
C LEU A 206 13.96 -12.26 1.95
N VAL A 207 14.42 -11.01 2.11
CA VAL A 207 14.17 -10.21 3.33
C VAL A 207 13.22 -9.03 3.11
N ASN A 208 13.10 -8.56 1.86
CA ASN A 208 12.24 -7.45 1.47
C ASN A 208 11.76 -7.65 0.03
N VAL A 209 10.59 -7.13 -0.32
CA VAL A 209 10.04 -7.21 -1.67
C VAL A 209 9.54 -5.83 -2.10
N HIS A 210 9.92 -5.39 -3.29
CA HIS A 210 9.29 -4.25 -3.94
C HIS A 210 8.25 -4.75 -4.94
N LEU A 211 7.07 -4.15 -4.91
CA LEU A 211 5.92 -4.52 -5.73
C LEU A 211 5.61 -3.39 -6.70
N ASP A 212 5.72 -3.69 -7.97
CA ASP A 212 5.33 -2.82 -9.08
C ASP A 212 5.00 -3.72 -10.28
N ASP A 213 4.68 -3.10 -11.41
CA ASP A 213 4.56 -3.81 -12.67
C ASP A 213 5.56 -3.24 -13.67
N MET A 214 5.97 -4.04 -14.65
CA MET A 214 6.99 -3.63 -15.60
C MET A 214 6.78 -4.31 -16.95
N THR A 215 7.31 -3.70 -18.00
CA THR A 215 7.36 -4.34 -19.33
C THR A 215 8.74 -4.96 -19.55
N PRO A 216 8.86 -6.04 -20.37
CA PRO A 216 10.16 -6.63 -20.66
C PRO A 216 11.09 -5.73 -21.49
N LEU A 217 10.59 -4.59 -21.98
CA LEU A 217 11.31 -3.73 -22.94
C LEU A 217 11.98 -2.52 -22.28
N LYS A 218 11.50 -2.09 -21.11
CA LYS A 218 11.91 -0.82 -20.51
C LYS A 218 11.84 -0.92 -18.99
N HIS A 219 12.92 -0.50 -18.35
CA HIS A 219 12.99 -0.31 -16.90
C HIS A 219 12.17 0.90 -16.48
N GLU A 220 10.90 0.65 -16.19
CA GLU A 220 9.91 1.62 -15.78
C GLU A 220 8.91 0.97 -14.84
N HIS A 221 8.87 1.44 -13.60
CA HIS A 221 7.88 1.01 -12.60
C HIS A 221 6.49 1.52 -12.99
N LEU A 222 5.54 0.61 -13.18
CA LEU A 222 4.16 0.85 -13.60
C LEU A 222 3.17 0.39 -12.52
N GLU A 223 1.98 0.98 -12.51
CA GLU A 223 0.87 0.44 -11.72
C GLU A 223 0.51 -0.98 -12.18
N PHE A 224 -0.01 -1.81 -11.27
CA PHE A 224 -0.41 -3.19 -11.57
C PHE A 224 -1.44 -3.26 -12.69
N GLY A 225 -1.19 -4.15 -13.66
CA GLY A 225 -2.06 -4.37 -14.81
C GLY A 225 -1.66 -3.56 -16.05
N TYR A 226 -0.62 -2.73 -15.96
CA TYR A 226 -0.05 -1.99 -17.10
C TYR A 226 1.23 -2.61 -17.66
N GLY A 227 1.81 -3.59 -16.97
CA GLY A 227 2.98 -4.34 -17.44
C GLY A 227 2.65 -5.81 -17.72
N ALA A 228 3.61 -6.68 -17.44
CA ALA A 228 3.55 -8.12 -17.72
C ALA A 228 3.67 -9.00 -16.46
N LEU A 229 3.71 -8.40 -15.27
CA LEU A 229 3.78 -9.17 -14.02
C LEU A 229 2.45 -9.89 -13.73
N ASP A 230 2.52 -11.19 -13.41
CA ASP A 230 1.40 -11.87 -12.74
C ASP A 230 1.48 -11.64 -11.23
N LEU A 231 0.89 -10.53 -10.77
CA LEU A 231 0.88 -10.15 -9.36
C LEU A 231 0.31 -11.25 -8.46
N GLY A 232 -0.68 -12.01 -8.91
CA GLY A 232 -1.27 -13.02 -8.06
C GLY A 232 -0.43 -14.30 -7.98
N ALA A 233 0.27 -14.67 -9.05
CA ALA A 233 1.28 -15.74 -8.96
C ALA A 233 2.45 -15.35 -8.04
N VAL A 234 2.86 -14.08 -8.05
CA VAL A 234 3.82 -13.53 -7.06
C VAL A 234 3.29 -13.66 -5.63
N MET A 235 2.04 -13.25 -5.36
CA MET A 235 1.44 -13.35 -4.03
C MET A 235 1.35 -14.80 -3.55
N ASP A 236 0.98 -15.73 -4.43
CA ASP A 236 0.96 -17.17 -4.15
C ASP A 236 2.38 -17.68 -3.82
N ALA A 237 3.39 -17.28 -4.60
CA ALA A 237 4.78 -17.67 -4.37
C ALA A 237 5.32 -17.16 -3.03
N LEU A 238 5.04 -15.90 -2.67
CA LEU A 238 5.42 -15.33 -1.37
C LEU A 238 4.73 -16.06 -0.21
N GLN A 239 3.46 -16.44 -0.37
CA GLN A 239 2.73 -17.21 0.62
C GLN A 239 3.32 -18.62 0.80
N VAL A 240 3.60 -19.32 -0.31
CA VAL A 240 4.19 -20.67 -0.30
C VAL A 240 5.59 -20.66 0.30
N ALA A 241 6.40 -19.64 0.01
CA ALA A 241 7.72 -19.45 0.60
C ALA A 241 7.67 -19.08 2.09
N GLY A 242 6.49 -18.77 2.64
CA GLY A 242 6.36 -18.35 4.04
C GLY A 242 6.94 -16.96 4.31
N PHE A 243 6.99 -16.08 3.30
CA PHE A 243 7.59 -14.77 3.43
C PHE A 243 6.91 -13.93 4.53
N ALA A 244 7.72 -13.50 5.50
CA ALA A 244 7.25 -12.78 6.68
C ALA A 244 7.63 -11.29 6.68
N GLY A 245 8.49 -10.85 5.75
CA GLY A 245 8.97 -9.48 5.64
C GLY A 245 7.95 -8.50 5.05
N VAL A 246 8.46 -7.35 4.60
CA VAL A 246 7.68 -6.29 3.96
C VAL A 246 7.66 -6.51 2.45
N ALA A 247 6.46 -6.49 1.85
CA ALA A 247 6.25 -6.39 0.42
C ALA A 247 5.59 -5.05 0.13
N SER A 248 6.39 -4.08 -0.33
CA SER A 248 5.97 -2.68 -0.46
C SER A 248 5.81 -2.23 -1.90
N VAL A 249 4.72 -1.52 -2.20
CA VAL A 249 4.51 -0.94 -3.52
C VAL A 249 5.51 0.18 -3.82
N GLU A 250 6.23 0.09 -4.94
CA GLU A 250 7.27 1.04 -5.34
C GLU A 250 6.98 1.72 -6.68
N LEU A 251 6.60 3.00 -6.64
CA LEU A 251 6.12 3.73 -7.82
C LEU A 251 6.67 5.17 -7.84
N PRO A 252 8.00 5.37 -7.94
CA PRO A 252 8.66 6.66 -7.69
C PRO A 252 8.37 7.76 -8.74
N ARG A 253 7.51 7.50 -9.73
CA ARG A 253 7.06 8.46 -10.74
C ARG A 253 5.55 8.77 -10.66
N HIS A 254 4.87 8.25 -9.65
CA HIS A 254 3.42 8.35 -9.50
C HIS A 254 2.98 9.31 -8.37
N ALA A 255 3.90 10.11 -7.83
CA ALA A 255 3.62 11.06 -6.74
C ALA A 255 2.49 12.06 -7.06
N HIS A 256 2.32 12.39 -8.34
CA HIS A 256 1.29 13.31 -8.83
C HIS A 256 -0.17 12.82 -8.62
N ASP A 257 -0.40 11.51 -8.47
CA ASP A 257 -1.72 10.90 -8.19
C ASP A 257 -1.65 9.95 -6.98
N ALA A 258 -0.67 10.15 -6.09
CA ALA A 258 -0.30 9.18 -5.06
C ALA A 258 -1.46 8.64 -4.20
N PRO A 259 -2.43 9.46 -3.73
CA PRO A 259 -3.55 8.93 -2.94
C PRO A 259 -4.39 7.90 -3.68
N LYS A 260 -4.66 8.11 -4.98
CA LYS A 260 -5.47 7.19 -5.76
C LYS A 260 -4.67 5.96 -6.17
N VAL A 261 -3.40 6.15 -6.53
CA VAL A 261 -2.48 5.04 -6.84
C VAL A 261 -2.35 4.10 -5.65
N ALA A 262 -2.12 4.63 -4.44
CA ALA A 262 -2.04 3.82 -3.22
C ALA A 262 -3.29 2.97 -2.99
N ARG A 263 -4.48 3.54 -3.21
CA ARG A 263 -5.76 2.82 -3.13
C ARG A 263 -5.90 1.73 -4.19
N ARG A 264 -5.64 2.07 -5.46
CA ARG A 264 -5.71 1.11 -6.58
C ARG A 264 -4.74 -0.05 -6.38
N SER A 265 -3.51 0.23 -5.95
CA SER A 265 -2.51 -0.79 -5.63
C SER A 265 -2.97 -1.74 -4.53
N MET A 266 -3.55 -1.22 -3.44
CA MET A 266 -4.08 -2.07 -2.37
C MET A 266 -5.22 -2.95 -2.86
N ASN A 267 -6.13 -2.41 -3.68
CA ASN A 267 -7.23 -3.20 -4.27
C ASN A 267 -6.70 -4.34 -5.16
N SER A 268 -5.69 -4.06 -5.99
CA SER A 268 -5.04 -5.08 -6.81
C SER A 268 -4.36 -6.16 -5.97
N ILE A 269 -3.69 -5.79 -4.87
CA ILE A 269 -3.05 -6.75 -3.95
C ILE A 269 -4.09 -7.64 -3.26
N LYS A 270 -5.19 -7.07 -2.76
CA LYS A 270 -6.28 -7.83 -2.15
C LYS A 270 -6.88 -8.85 -3.13
N LEU A 271 -7.07 -8.45 -4.39
CA LEU A 271 -7.55 -9.35 -5.44
C LEU A 271 -6.51 -10.43 -5.78
N ALA A 272 -5.23 -10.06 -5.84
CA ALA A 272 -4.13 -10.98 -6.13
C ALA A 272 -3.93 -12.04 -5.05
N GLN A 273 -4.26 -11.75 -3.80
CA GLN A 273 -4.24 -12.69 -2.66
C GLN A 273 -5.43 -13.66 -2.62
N LEU A 274 -6.42 -13.49 -3.50
CA LEU A 274 -7.49 -14.48 -3.62
C LEU A 274 -6.93 -15.79 -4.21
N PRO A 275 -7.48 -16.96 -3.81
CA PRO A 275 -7.07 -18.23 -4.37
C PRO A 275 -7.13 -18.23 -5.90
N LEU A 276 -6.17 -18.89 -6.57
CA LEU A 276 -6.09 -18.93 -8.03
C LEU A 276 -7.43 -19.29 -8.69
N GLN A 277 -8.15 -20.30 -8.16
CA GLN A 277 -9.46 -20.69 -8.66
C GLN A 277 -10.48 -19.53 -8.65
N VAL A 278 -10.46 -18.70 -7.61
CA VAL A 278 -11.34 -17.53 -7.49
C VAL A 278 -10.93 -16.45 -8.49
N ARG A 279 -9.62 -16.17 -8.62
CA ARG A 279 -9.11 -15.19 -9.60
C ARG A 279 -9.47 -15.59 -11.03
N THR A 280 -9.32 -16.87 -11.37
CA THR A 280 -9.74 -17.42 -12.68
C THR A 280 -11.24 -17.25 -12.90
N TRP A 281 -12.07 -17.61 -11.90
CA TRP A 281 -13.52 -17.43 -12.00
C TRP A 281 -13.92 -15.97 -12.19
N ILE A 282 -13.30 -15.02 -11.48
CA ILE A 282 -13.55 -13.58 -11.66
C ILE A 282 -13.25 -13.16 -13.11
N ALA A 283 -12.12 -13.61 -13.67
CA ALA A 283 -11.74 -13.29 -15.05
C ALA A 283 -12.72 -13.87 -16.08
N GLU A 284 -13.16 -15.12 -15.88
CA GLU A 284 -14.18 -15.76 -16.72
C GLU A 284 -15.54 -15.05 -16.62
N ALA A 285 -15.96 -14.72 -15.40
CA ALA A 285 -17.18 -13.97 -15.12
C ALA A 285 -17.14 -12.58 -15.79
N ALA A 286 -16.02 -11.88 -15.74
CA ALA A 286 -15.82 -10.61 -16.45
C ALA A 286 -15.98 -10.77 -17.98
N ALA A 287 -15.48 -11.87 -18.56
CA ALA A 287 -15.69 -12.17 -19.97
C ALA A 287 -17.16 -12.45 -20.33
N VAL A 288 -17.93 -13.05 -19.42
CA VAL A 288 -19.38 -13.24 -19.56
C VAL A 288 -20.11 -11.89 -19.49
N LEU A 289 -19.80 -11.05 -18.51
CA LEU A 289 -20.44 -9.74 -18.32
C LEU A 289 -20.26 -8.81 -19.52
N ARG A 290 -19.09 -8.84 -20.18
CA ARG A 290 -18.85 -8.10 -21.42
C ARG A 290 -19.78 -8.48 -22.57
N ARG A 291 -20.34 -9.70 -22.56
CA ARG A 291 -21.26 -10.20 -23.59
C ARG A 291 -22.71 -10.01 -23.19
N ASP A 292 -23.02 -10.22 -21.91
CA ASP A 292 -24.36 -10.12 -21.35
C ASP A 292 -24.32 -9.56 -19.91
N PRO A 293 -24.53 -8.25 -19.74
CA PRO A 293 -24.52 -7.59 -18.43
C PRO A 293 -25.56 -8.12 -17.45
N GLU A 294 -26.69 -8.67 -17.93
CA GLU A 294 -27.75 -9.17 -17.03
C GLU A 294 -27.31 -10.42 -16.26
N LYS A 295 -26.30 -11.14 -16.76
CA LYS A 295 -25.69 -12.28 -16.05
C LYS A 295 -25.06 -11.91 -14.71
N VAL A 296 -24.85 -10.62 -14.43
CA VAL A 296 -24.39 -10.19 -13.10
C VAL A 296 -25.31 -10.68 -11.99
N LEU A 297 -26.63 -10.73 -12.21
CA LEU A 297 -27.58 -11.17 -11.17
C LEU A 297 -27.34 -12.63 -10.74
N GLU A 298 -26.96 -13.49 -11.69
CA GLU A 298 -26.64 -14.91 -11.46
C GLU A 298 -25.22 -15.08 -10.89
N LEU A 299 -24.23 -14.40 -11.48
CA LEU A 299 -22.83 -14.51 -11.11
C LEU A 299 -22.56 -13.95 -9.71
N PHE A 300 -23.19 -12.83 -9.37
CA PHE A 300 -23.02 -12.14 -8.09
C PHE A 300 -23.58 -12.96 -6.92
N SER A 301 -24.77 -13.53 -7.08
CA SER A 301 -25.35 -14.45 -6.10
C SER A 301 -24.59 -15.79 -6.04
N GLY A 302 -24.05 -16.24 -7.17
CA GLY A 302 -23.25 -17.45 -7.27
C GLY A 302 -21.82 -17.38 -6.73
N ALA A 303 -21.30 -16.18 -6.42
CA ALA A 303 -19.91 -15.95 -6.02
C ALA A 303 -19.49 -16.81 -4.82
N GLN A 304 -20.36 -16.96 -3.81
CA GLN A 304 -20.07 -17.73 -2.60
C GLN A 304 -19.75 -19.20 -2.91
N ARG A 305 -20.34 -19.79 -3.97
CA ARG A 305 -20.12 -21.18 -4.36
C ARG A 305 -18.72 -21.43 -4.94
N GLN A 306 -17.98 -20.36 -5.27
CA GLN A 306 -16.65 -20.45 -5.87
C GLN A 306 -15.52 -20.35 -4.84
N MET A 307 -15.84 -20.07 -3.57
CA MET A 307 -14.84 -19.92 -2.52
C MET A 307 -14.46 -21.28 -1.90
N PRO A 308 -13.17 -21.63 -1.78
CA PRO A 308 -12.73 -22.90 -1.21
C PRO A 308 -12.96 -23.06 0.30
N ALA A 309 -13.40 -22.00 0.99
CA ALA A 309 -13.95 -21.98 2.35
C ALA A 309 -14.85 -20.73 2.47
N SER A 310 -15.76 -20.67 3.45
CA SER A 310 -16.64 -19.51 3.70
C SER A 310 -15.86 -18.29 4.19
N SER A 311 -15.05 -17.69 3.32
CA SER A 311 -14.45 -16.38 3.53
C SER A 311 -15.44 -15.33 3.00
N ASP A 312 -16.20 -14.76 3.93
CA ASP A 312 -17.20 -13.73 3.61
C ASP A 312 -16.52 -12.51 2.96
N GLU A 313 -15.30 -12.16 3.39
CA GLU A 313 -14.51 -11.06 2.83
C GLU A 313 -14.06 -11.34 1.39
N ALA A 314 -13.56 -12.55 1.10
CA ALA A 314 -13.20 -12.93 -0.27
C ALA A 314 -14.41 -12.91 -1.21
N THR A 315 -15.57 -13.34 -0.70
CA THR A 315 -16.83 -13.32 -1.44
C THR A 315 -17.26 -11.88 -1.75
N VAL A 316 -17.19 -10.98 -0.77
CA VAL A 316 -17.48 -9.55 -0.92
C VAL A 316 -16.55 -8.92 -1.95
N LEU A 317 -15.26 -9.20 -1.89
CA LEU A 317 -14.27 -8.66 -2.84
C LEU A 317 -14.53 -9.15 -4.28
N ALA A 318 -14.81 -10.44 -4.45
CA ALA A 318 -15.12 -11.02 -5.75
C ALA A 318 -16.41 -10.41 -6.35
N ARG A 319 -17.46 -10.26 -5.53
CA ARG A 319 -18.69 -9.53 -5.88
C ARG A 319 -18.42 -8.07 -6.25
N GLY A 320 -17.58 -7.38 -5.47
CA GLY A 320 -17.14 -6.03 -5.76
C GLY A 320 -16.49 -5.91 -7.12
N ARG A 321 -15.60 -6.86 -7.47
CA ARG A 321 -14.96 -6.88 -8.78
C ARG A 321 -15.95 -7.06 -9.92
N LEU A 322 -16.97 -7.91 -9.76
CA LEU A 322 -18.04 -8.06 -10.77
C LEU A 322 -18.81 -6.75 -11.00
N VAL A 323 -19.14 -6.03 -9.93
CA VAL A 323 -19.81 -4.72 -10.04
C VAL A 323 -18.90 -3.68 -10.68
N ALA A 324 -17.62 -3.64 -10.34
CA ALA A 324 -16.66 -2.74 -10.98
C ALA A 324 -16.53 -3.04 -12.49
N THR A 325 -16.43 -4.31 -12.87
CA THR A 325 -16.42 -4.74 -14.28
C THR A 325 -17.72 -4.36 -14.99
N LEU A 326 -18.88 -4.55 -14.35
CA LEU A 326 -20.17 -4.15 -14.90
C LEU A 326 -20.18 -2.64 -15.22
N VAL A 327 -19.71 -1.80 -14.29
CA VAL A 327 -19.64 -0.35 -14.51
C VAL A 327 -18.68 0.02 -15.64
N ALA A 328 -17.50 -0.59 -15.68
CA ALA A 328 -16.46 -0.25 -16.66
C ALA A 328 -16.82 -0.69 -18.10
N GLU A 329 -17.51 -1.82 -18.25
CA GLU A 329 -17.70 -2.48 -19.55
C GLU A 329 -19.12 -2.35 -20.12
N THR A 330 -20.06 -1.75 -19.37
CA THR A 330 -21.47 -1.64 -19.76
C THR A 330 -21.90 -0.18 -19.82
N PRO A 331 -22.79 0.21 -20.76
CA PRO A 331 -23.39 1.55 -20.73
C PRO A 331 -24.01 1.87 -19.37
N ASP A 332 -23.71 3.06 -18.85
CA ASP A 332 -24.11 3.51 -17.50
C ASP A 332 -25.62 3.42 -17.24
N VAL A 333 -26.43 3.72 -18.27
CA VAL A 333 -27.90 3.60 -18.25
C VAL A 333 -28.40 2.16 -17.98
N THR A 334 -27.57 1.16 -18.26
CA THR A 334 -27.84 -0.26 -18.03
C THR A 334 -27.20 -0.74 -16.72
N ALA A 335 -25.99 -0.28 -16.41
CA ALA A 335 -25.29 -0.66 -15.18
C ALA A 335 -26.03 -0.20 -13.92
N GLY A 336 -26.49 1.06 -13.87
CA GLY A 336 -27.18 1.63 -12.71
C GLY A 336 -28.39 0.80 -12.23
N PRO A 337 -29.37 0.47 -13.09
CA PRO A 337 -30.50 -0.37 -12.72
C PRO A 337 -30.12 -1.78 -12.25
N LEU A 338 -29.06 -2.38 -12.81
CA LEU A 338 -28.57 -3.69 -12.36
C LEU A 338 -27.95 -3.59 -10.96
N ILE A 339 -27.19 -2.54 -10.67
CA ILE A 339 -26.62 -2.26 -9.34
C ILE A 339 -27.73 -2.11 -8.29
N ASP A 340 -28.80 -1.35 -8.59
CA ASP A 340 -29.94 -1.22 -7.67
C ASP A 340 -30.59 -2.58 -7.39
N LYS A 341 -30.81 -3.41 -8.42
CA LYS A 341 -31.35 -4.77 -8.25
C LYS A 341 -30.48 -5.64 -7.33
N LEU A 342 -29.16 -5.64 -7.54
CA LEU A 342 -28.21 -6.40 -6.71
C LEU A 342 -28.31 -6.00 -5.23
N TYR A 343 -28.44 -4.71 -4.93
CA TYR A 343 -28.56 -4.23 -3.56
C TYR A 343 -29.95 -4.49 -2.96
N ARG A 344 -31.02 -4.18 -3.69
CA ARG A 344 -32.41 -4.25 -3.19
C ARG A 344 -32.84 -5.67 -2.84
N TRP A 345 -32.41 -6.64 -3.65
CA TRP A 345 -32.77 -8.05 -3.47
C TRP A 345 -31.69 -8.87 -2.78
N GLY A 346 -30.53 -8.28 -2.53
CA GLY A 346 -29.42 -8.96 -1.87
C GLY A 346 -29.49 -8.97 -0.35
N ASP A 347 -28.85 -9.97 0.24
CA ASP A 347 -28.56 -10.03 1.68
C ASP A 347 -27.49 -9.00 2.11
N SER A 348 -27.12 -8.97 3.40
CA SER A 348 -26.12 -8.00 3.90
C SER A 348 -24.76 -8.14 3.22
N ASP A 349 -24.29 -9.34 2.92
CA ASP A 349 -22.95 -9.55 2.33
C ASP A 349 -22.96 -9.25 0.83
N GLU A 350 -24.09 -9.49 0.17
CA GLU A 350 -24.35 -9.03 -1.20
C GLU A 350 -24.36 -7.50 -1.27
N ARG A 351 -25.01 -6.81 -0.34
CA ARG A 351 -25.00 -5.34 -0.29
C ARG A 351 -23.60 -4.79 -0.03
N LEU A 352 -22.81 -5.44 0.82
CA LEU A 352 -21.39 -5.10 1.01
C LEU A 352 -20.60 -5.28 -0.29
N GLY A 353 -20.86 -6.35 -1.05
CA GLY A 353 -20.29 -6.55 -2.38
C GLY A 353 -20.61 -5.41 -3.35
N VAL A 354 -21.83 -4.86 -3.30
CA VAL A 354 -22.20 -3.69 -4.12
C VAL A 354 -21.37 -2.46 -3.73
N PHE A 355 -21.24 -2.16 -2.43
CA PHE A 355 -20.42 -1.02 -1.98
C PHE A 355 -18.93 -1.21 -2.31
N CYS A 356 -18.40 -2.42 -2.17
CA CYS A 356 -17.03 -2.75 -2.59
C CYS A 356 -16.81 -2.48 -4.08
N GLY A 357 -17.81 -2.77 -4.92
CA GLY A 357 -17.74 -2.49 -6.35
C GLY A 357 -17.86 -1.01 -6.70
N LEU A 358 -18.76 -0.29 -6.03
CA LEU A 358 -18.89 1.17 -6.18
C LEU A 358 -17.61 1.90 -5.76
N GLU A 359 -16.97 1.45 -4.67
CA GLU A 359 -15.67 1.97 -4.21
C GLU A 359 -14.58 1.75 -5.25
N THR A 360 -14.52 0.53 -5.81
CA THR A 360 -13.54 0.17 -6.84
C THR A 360 -13.74 1.02 -8.09
N ALA A 361 -14.97 1.13 -8.59
CA ALA A 361 -15.28 1.93 -9.77
C ALA A 361 -15.05 3.44 -9.55
N ALA A 362 -15.24 3.94 -8.33
CA ALA A 362 -14.89 5.32 -7.98
C ALA A 362 -13.38 5.57 -8.01
N SER A 363 -12.60 4.59 -7.57
CA SER A 363 -11.13 4.65 -7.50
C SER A 363 -10.48 4.50 -8.88
N GLU A 364 -11.10 3.71 -9.76
CA GLU A 364 -10.70 3.53 -11.17
C GLU A 364 -11.24 4.64 -12.09
N GLU A 365 -12.01 5.60 -11.55
CA GLU A 365 -12.63 6.70 -12.30
C GLU A 365 -13.56 6.24 -13.45
N THR A 366 -14.19 5.06 -13.31
CA THR A 366 -15.09 4.47 -14.31
C THR A 366 -16.57 4.74 -14.04
N LEU A 367 -16.92 5.30 -12.88
CA LEU A 367 -18.32 5.60 -12.52
C LEU A 367 -18.97 6.65 -13.41
N GLY A 368 -20.07 6.26 -14.06
CA GLY A 368 -20.96 7.18 -14.77
C GLY A 368 -21.99 7.88 -13.85
N PRO A 369 -22.71 8.90 -14.37
CA PRO A 369 -23.70 9.68 -13.62
C PRO A 369 -24.88 8.86 -13.07
N ASP A 370 -25.40 7.89 -13.82
CA ASP A 370 -26.52 7.04 -13.37
C ASP A 370 -26.09 6.06 -12.30
N ALA A 371 -24.96 5.35 -12.48
CA ALA A 371 -24.39 4.50 -11.44
C ALA A 371 -24.08 5.29 -10.17
N THR A 372 -23.54 6.51 -10.30
CA THR A 372 -23.30 7.41 -9.16
C THR A 372 -24.59 7.79 -8.45
N ARG A 373 -25.62 8.22 -9.18
CA ARG A 373 -26.93 8.58 -8.61
C ARG A 373 -27.57 7.41 -7.87
N VAL A 374 -27.51 6.20 -8.45
CA VAL A 374 -27.98 4.97 -7.82
C VAL A 374 -27.18 4.72 -6.54
N GLY A 375 -25.85 4.69 -6.62
CA GLY A 375 -24.97 4.43 -5.48
C GLY A 375 -25.19 5.41 -4.31
N VAL A 376 -25.41 6.70 -4.57
CA VAL A 376 -25.78 7.68 -3.52
C VAL A 376 -27.09 7.29 -2.83
N GLY A 377 -28.11 6.89 -3.61
CA GLY A 377 -29.37 6.42 -3.06
C GLY A 377 -29.23 5.15 -2.21
N LEU A 378 -28.34 4.23 -2.62
CA LEU A 378 -28.02 3.02 -1.86
C LEU A 378 -27.27 3.34 -0.56
N ALA A 379 -26.31 4.26 -0.60
CA ALA A 379 -25.59 4.72 0.58
C ALA A 379 -26.53 5.38 1.60
N GLU A 380 -27.44 6.26 1.15
CA GLU A 380 -28.45 6.85 2.04
C GLU A 380 -29.40 5.81 2.65
N ASP A 381 -29.73 4.75 1.91
CA ASP A 381 -30.52 3.63 2.42
C ASP A 381 -29.76 2.84 3.49
N ALA A 382 -28.49 2.49 3.23
CA ALA A 382 -27.62 1.80 4.18
C ALA A 382 -27.43 2.60 5.47
N LEU A 383 -27.32 3.93 5.41
CA LEU A 383 -27.25 4.79 6.59
C LEU A 383 -28.52 4.72 7.46
N ARG A 384 -29.66 4.29 6.92
CA ARG A 384 -30.92 4.06 7.69
C ARG A 384 -30.98 2.65 8.31
N CYS A 385 -30.19 1.70 7.81
CA CYS A 385 -30.12 0.34 8.35
C CYS A 385 -29.39 0.28 9.70
N ASN A 386 -29.60 -0.78 10.49
CA ASN A 386 -28.92 -1.00 11.77
C ASN A 386 -27.75 -1.99 11.67
N ASP A 387 -27.29 -2.32 10.46
CA ASP A 387 -26.10 -3.16 10.23
C ASP A 387 -24.84 -2.27 10.24
N PRO A 388 -23.94 -2.40 11.23
CA PRO A 388 -22.74 -1.57 11.34
C PRO A 388 -21.83 -1.69 10.12
N ARG A 389 -21.79 -2.86 9.48
CA ARG A 389 -20.92 -3.11 8.31
C ARG A 389 -21.39 -2.31 7.10
N LEU A 390 -22.71 -2.26 6.87
CA LEU A 390 -23.29 -1.49 5.78
C LEU A 390 -23.16 0.02 5.99
N VAL A 391 -23.34 0.49 7.23
CA VAL A 391 -23.13 1.91 7.55
C VAL A 391 -21.66 2.29 7.31
N ALA A 392 -20.71 1.45 7.74
CA ALA A 392 -19.29 1.69 7.49
C ALA A 392 -18.94 1.68 6.00
N ALA A 393 -19.44 0.69 5.24
CA ALA A 393 -19.22 0.61 3.80
C ALA A 393 -19.82 1.81 3.04
N ALA A 394 -21.00 2.29 3.45
CA ALA A 394 -21.63 3.49 2.88
C ALA A 394 -20.85 4.78 3.16
N LEU A 395 -19.99 4.79 4.19
CA LEU A 395 -19.09 5.90 4.54
C LEU A 395 -17.64 5.67 4.07
N GLY A 396 -17.41 4.65 3.24
CA GLY A 396 -16.15 4.45 2.52
C GLY A 396 -15.86 5.59 1.52
N GLY A 397 -14.86 5.42 0.67
CA GLY A 397 -14.42 6.44 -0.28
C GLY A 397 -15.49 6.90 -1.27
N PHE A 398 -16.39 6.02 -1.71
CA PHE A 398 -17.57 6.37 -2.50
C PHE A 398 -18.47 7.35 -1.72
N GLY A 399 -18.81 7.02 -0.48
CA GLY A 399 -19.61 7.88 0.39
C GLY A 399 -18.92 9.21 0.66
N ALA A 400 -17.65 9.17 1.00
CA ALA A 400 -16.82 10.35 1.22
C ALA A 400 -16.71 11.26 0.00
N ARG A 401 -16.88 10.74 -1.22
CA ARG A 401 -16.86 11.55 -2.46
C ARG A 401 -18.23 12.08 -2.85
N PHE A 402 -19.28 11.27 -2.73
CA PHE A 402 -20.57 11.56 -3.37
C PHE A 402 -21.73 11.85 -2.40
N LEU A 403 -21.63 11.48 -1.11
CA LEU A 403 -22.67 11.84 -0.15
C LEU A 403 -22.67 13.33 0.14
N ALA A 404 -23.87 13.90 0.27
CA ALA A 404 -24.05 15.25 0.78
C ALA A 404 -23.51 15.36 2.21
N GLN A 405 -22.91 16.49 2.54
CA GLN A 405 -22.21 16.70 3.81
C GLN A 405 -23.06 16.36 5.04
N HIS A 406 -24.32 16.78 5.07
CA HIS A 406 -25.22 16.48 6.19
C HIS A 406 -25.45 14.97 6.37
N ARG A 407 -25.65 14.21 5.27
CA ARG A 407 -25.83 12.75 5.32
C ARG A 407 -24.58 12.04 5.83
N TRP A 408 -23.41 12.49 5.36
CA TRP A 408 -22.14 11.90 5.77
C TRP A 408 -21.89 12.14 7.27
N ARG A 409 -22.14 13.35 7.80
CA ARG A 409 -22.05 13.64 9.25
C ARG A 409 -22.98 12.75 10.08
N ASP A 410 -24.24 12.62 9.67
CA ASP A 410 -25.22 11.76 10.34
C ASP A 410 -24.74 10.30 10.41
N GLY A 411 -24.15 9.81 9.32
CA GLY A 411 -23.55 8.48 9.26
C GLY A 411 -22.35 8.32 10.19
N VAL A 412 -21.43 9.29 10.22
CA VAL A 412 -20.26 9.27 11.12
C VAL A 412 -20.72 9.23 12.57
N MET A 413 -21.65 10.09 12.96
CA MET A 413 -22.21 10.08 14.31
C MET A 413 -22.93 8.76 14.62
N LYS A 414 -23.62 8.17 13.64
CA LYS A 414 -24.22 6.85 13.78
C LYS A 414 -23.19 5.76 14.08
N LEU A 415 -22.04 5.74 13.42
CA LEU A 415 -20.95 4.80 13.76
C LEU A 415 -20.46 5.00 15.20
N VAL A 416 -20.30 6.25 15.65
CA VAL A 416 -19.95 6.55 17.05
C VAL A 416 -21.01 6.01 18.01
N PHE A 417 -22.29 6.21 17.71
CA PHE A 417 -23.39 5.68 18.52
C PHE A 417 -23.39 4.14 18.57
N MET A 418 -23.02 3.50 17.47
CA MET A 418 -22.93 2.03 17.35
C MET A 418 -21.64 1.45 17.94
N GLY A 419 -20.69 2.30 18.37
CA GLY A 419 -19.40 1.87 18.89
C GLY A 419 -18.46 1.27 17.83
N VAL A 420 -18.65 1.65 16.57
CA VAL A 420 -17.79 1.21 15.46
C VAL A 420 -16.61 2.17 15.33
N PRO A 421 -15.35 1.68 15.32
CA PRO A 421 -14.18 2.51 15.16
C PRO A 421 -14.19 3.38 13.90
N LEU A 422 -13.95 4.68 14.03
CA LEU A 422 -13.92 5.61 12.89
C LEU A 422 -12.66 5.51 12.02
N ARG A 423 -11.66 4.74 12.44
CA ARG A 423 -10.38 4.56 11.71
C ARG A 423 -10.55 4.09 10.25
N GLY A 424 -11.68 3.46 9.92
CA GLY A 424 -11.99 2.98 8.56
C GLY A 424 -12.90 3.91 7.76
N VAL A 425 -13.25 5.09 8.29
CA VAL A 425 -14.10 6.06 7.59
C VAL A 425 -13.25 6.95 6.68
N SER A 426 -13.49 6.86 5.39
CA SER A 426 -12.77 7.67 4.40
C SER A 426 -13.16 9.14 4.49
N GLY A 427 -12.19 10.04 4.28
CA GLY A 427 -12.41 11.48 4.25
C GLY A 427 -12.72 12.11 5.62
N LEU A 428 -12.46 11.42 6.73
CA LEU A 428 -12.75 11.92 8.07
C LEU A 428 -12.06 13.27 8.32
N ARG A 429 -10.78 13.39 8.00
CA ARG A 429 -10.00 14.62 8.18
C ARG A 429 -10.40 15.74 7.22
N SER A 430 -10.72 15.41 5.97
CA SER A 430 -11.03 16.40 4.93
C SER A 430 -12.46 16.91 4.99
N ARG A 431 -13.39 16.11 5.55
CA ARG A 431 -14.80 16.45 5.69
C ARG A 431 -15.22 16.80 7.11
N ALA A 432 -14.35 16.63 8.10
CA ALA A 432 -14.59 17.13 9.45
C ALA A 432 -14.80 18.65 9.40
N ASP A 433 -15.87 19.11 10.04
CA ASP A 433 -16.19 20.52 10.11
C ASP A 433 -16.76 20.88 11.49
N THR A 434 -17.03 22.18 11.68
CA THR A 434 -17.52 22.71 12.95
C THR A 434 -18.82 22.09 13.41
N GLU A 435 -19.73 21.74 12.48
CA GLU A 435 -21.00 21.12 12.84
C GLU A 435 -20.79 19.67 13.33
N LEU A 436 -19.91 18.89 12.69
CA LEU A 436 -19.56 17.56 13.18
C LEU A 436 -18.93 17.62 14.58
N GLY A 437 -18.05 18.60 14.83
CA GLY A 437 -17.45 18.85 16.14
C GLY A 437 -18.49 19.20 17.21
N ARG A 438 -19.49 20.03 16.83
CA ARG A 438 -20.62 20.37 17.70
C ARG A 438 -21.44 19.13 18.05
N MET A 439 -21.80 18.31 17.06
CA MET A 439 -22.53 17.05 17.27
C MET A 439 -21.77 16.08 18.20
N ALA A 440 -20.46 15.95 18.01
CA ALA A 440 -19.61 15.11 18.87
C ALA A 440 -19.55 15.64 20.32
N THR A 441 -19.51 16.96 20.49
CA THR A 441 -19.49 17.62 21.80
C THR A 441 -20.81 17.49 22.55
N ASP A 442 -21.93 17.66 21.87
CA ASP A 442 -23.25 17.43 22.45
C ASP A 442 -23.38 15.97 22.92
N TYR A 443 -22.95 15.02 22.08
CA TYR A 443 -22.94 13.60 22.42
C TYR A 443 -22.07 13.29 23.65
N ALA A 444 -20.85 13.81 23.68
CA ALA A 444 -19.92 13.62 24.80
C ALA A 444 -20.50 14.21 26.10
N SER A 445 -21.13 15.38 26.03
CA SER A 445 -21.77 16.05 27.16
C SER A 445 -22.95 15.25 27.70
N GLU A 446 -23.81 14.71 26.82
CA GLU A 446 -24.93 13.85 27.21
C GLU A 446 -24.45 12.55 27.86
N ARG A 447 -23.39 11.93 27.32
CA ARG A 447 -22.77 10.74 27.92
C ARG A 447 -22.21 11.02 29.31
N ALA A 448 -21.49 12.13 29.47
CA ALA A 448 -20.92 12.56 30.74
C ALA A 448 -22.01 12.87 31.78
N ALA A 449 -23.07 13.58 31.40
CA ALA A 449 -24.21 13.87 32.27
C ALA A 449 -24.93 12.61 32.74
N ALA A 450 -24.92 11.55 31.92
CA ALA A 450 -25.44 10.23 32.26
C ALA A 450 -24.44 9.33 33.01
N GLY A 451 -23.25 9.82 33.37
CA GLY A 451 -22.20 9.03 34.03
C GLY A 451 -21.59 7.93 33.18
N ARG A 452 -21.68 8.03 31.84
CA ARG A 452 -21.18 7.02 30.89
C ARG A 452 -19.84 7.45 30.30
N MET A 453 -18.97 6.48 30.02
CA MET A 453 -17.67 6.71 29.36
C MET A 453 -17.86 7.30 27.95
N ILE A 454 -17.00 8.25 27.60
CA ILE A 454 -16.96 8.92 26.29
C ILE A 454 -16.08 8.07 25.35
N PRO A 455 -16.58 7.66 24.17
CA PRO A 455 -15.77 6.93 23.18
C PRO A 455 -14.56 7.73 22.70
N ALA A 456 -13.44 7.06 22.46
CA ALA A 456 -12.22 7.68 21.93
C ALA A 456 -12.46 8.38 20.57
N ASP A 457 -13.34 7.82 19.74
CA ASP A 457 -13.70 8.41 18.46
C ASP A 457 -14.50 9.72 18.58
N ALA A 458 -15.33 9.87 19.62
CA ALA A 458 -15.99 11.15 19.88
C ALA A 458 -14.95 12.23 20.22
N GLN A 459 -13.93 11.88 21.02
CA GLN A 459 -12.82 12.78 21.33
C GLN A 459 -11.94 13.06 20.11
N LEU A 460 -11.74 12.07 19.24
CA LEU A 460 -11.05 12.26 17.97
C LEU A 460 -11.76 13.31 17.11
N LEU A 461 -13.08 13.20 16.94
CA LEU A 461 -13.87 14.19 16.21
C LEU A 461 -13.75 15.59 16.81
N GLN A 462 -13.81 15.70 18.14
CA GLN A 462 -13.62 16.99 18.82
C GLN A 462 -12.25 17.60 18.50
N ARG A 463 -11.18 16.80 18.51
CA ARG A 463 -9.83 17.28 18.16
C ARG A 463 -9.69 17.67 16.70
N LEU A 464 -10.27 16.87 15.78
CA LEU A 464 -10.22 17.15 14.34
C LEU A 464 -10.99 18.40 13.96
N CYS A 465 -12.09 18.68 14.66
CA CYS A 465 -12.96 19.82 14.41
C CYS A 465 -12.63 21.06 15.25
N ALA A 466 -11.69 20.96 16.20
CA ALA A 466 -11.23 22.09 17.00
C ALA A 466 -10.54 23.10 16.07
N THR A 467 -11.01 24.34 16.09
CA THR A 467 -10.32 25.42 15.37
C THR A 467 -8.97 25.71 16.07
N GLU A 468 -7.97 26.24 15.34
CA GLU A 468 -6.66 26.65 15.92
C GLU A 468 -6.82 27.59 17.14
N ALA A 469 -7.96 28.28 17.28
CA ALA A 469 -8.29 29.13 18.42
C ALA A 469 -8.72 28.38 19.71
N GLU A 470 -9.10 27.10 19.61
CA GLU A 470 -9.54 26.26 20.75
C GLU A 470 -8.44 25.32 21.25
N ALA A 471 -7.45 24.97 20.40
CA ALA A 471 -6.31 24.13 20.78
C ALA A 471 -5.26 24.85 21.67
N LEU A 472 -5.39 26.16 21.86
CA LEU A 472 -4.49 27.00 22.66
C LEU A 472 -5.06 27.41 24.05
N LYS A 473 -6.16 26.80 24.48
CA LYS A 473 -6.71 26.94 25.84
C LYS A 473 -6.64 25.60 26.56
#